data_AF-A0A916UIB0-F1
#
_entry.id   AF-A0A916UIB0-F1
#
_cell.length_a   1.000
_cell.length_b   1.000
_cell.length_c   1.000
_cell.angle_alpha   90.00
_cell.angle_beta   90.00
_cell.angle_gamma   90.00
#
_symmetry.space_group_name_H-M   'P 1'
#
loop_
_entity.id
_entity.type
_entity.pdbx_description
1 polymer ?
#
loop_
_entity_poly.entity_id
_entity_poly.type
_entity_poly.pdbx_seq_one_letter_code
_entity_poly.pdbx_strand_id
1 'polypeptide(L)'
;MPSKVVEDCAKLLAAQELNIAFAESATVGRMAAEFGLTDEAGKILKGGIVCYDAGVKEDLLKVDDKLVEEFTPESAEVTEAAANGLRSFMPAKIHVAITGLTCPGGSESPEKPVGTMFIHCISDDFEFSDRSTFTGGKEVIIMKCIENFAHLLIQKISPAK
;
A
#
# COMPACT_ATOMS: atom_id res chain seq x y z
N MET A 1 1.82 13.74 12.35
CA MET A 1 1.42 12.82 13.43
C MET A 1 0.42 11.87 12.83
N PRO A 2 0.53 10.56 13.11
CA PRO A 2 -0.39 9.55 12.59
C PRO A 2 -1.85 9.92 12.86
N SER A 3 -2.72 9.64 11.89
CA SER A 3 -4.16 9.79 12.11
C SER A 3 -4.65 8.79 13.15
N LYS A 4 -5.80 9.08 13.76
CA LYS A 4 -6.40 8.21 14.79
C LYS A 4 -6.64 6.78 14.28
N VAL A 5 -7.04 6.61 13.02
CA VAL A 5 -7.26 5.28 12.44
C VAL A 5 -5.95 4.51 12.22
N VAL A 6 -4.85 5.18 11.86
CA VAL A 6 -3.53 4.55 11.75
C VAL A 6 -3.03 4.10 13.12
N GLU A 7 -3.18 4.94 14.14
CA GLU A 7 -2.88 4.60 15.54
C GLU A 7 -3.66 3.36 16.02
N ASP A 8 -4.96 3.32 15.74
CA ASP A 8 -5.82 2.20 16.16
C ASP A 8 -5.48 0.92 15.38
N CYS A 9 -5.14 1.02 14.10
CA CYS A 9 -4.65 -0.09 13.28
C CYS A 9 -3.33 -0.64 13.81
N ALA A 10 -2.37 0.24 14.14
CA ALA A 10 -1.07 -0.14 14.70
C ALA A 10 -1.21 -0.89 16.04
N LYS A 11 -2.10 -0.42 16.92
CA LYS A 11 -2.42 -1.11 18.18
C LYS A 11 -3.02 -2.49 17.97
N LEU A 12 -3.92 -2.62 16.98
CA LEU A 12 -4.54 -3.90 16.68
C LEU A 12 -3.53 -4.90 16.10
N LEU A 13 -2.64 -4.45 15.21
CA LEU A 13 -1.53 -5.27 14.70
C LEU A 13 -0.64 -5.75 15.83
N ALA A 14 -0.23 -4.84 16.73
CA ALA A 14 0.63 -5.18 17.86
C ALA A 14 -0.05 -6.18 18.82
N ALA A 15 -1.33 -6.01 19.11
CA ALA A 15 -2.11 -6.90 19.97
C ALA A 15 -2.23 -8.33 19.41
N GLN A 16 -2.16 -8.48 18.09
CA GLN A 16 -2.22 -9.77 17.40
C GLN A 16 -0.85 -10.30 16.96
N GLU A 17 0.24 -9.65 17.41
CA GLU A 17 1.61 -9.99 17.03
C GLU A 17 1.81 -10.00 15.50
N LEU A 18 1.05 -9.18 14.77
CA LEU A 18 1.15 -9.00 13.32
C LEU A 18 2.19 -7.93 12.99
N ASN A 19 3.00 -8.21 11.97
CA ASN A 19 3.95 -7.24 11.44
C ASN A 19 3.75 -7.06 9.94
N ILE A 20 4.10 -5.88 9.44
CA ILE A 20 3.72 -5.36 8.13
C ILE A 20 4.93 -4.78 7.40
N ALA A 21 4.94 -4.98 6.08
CA ALA A 21 5.90 -4.41 5.15
C ALA A 21 5.19 -3.70 3.99
N PHE A 22 5.81 -2.62 3.47
CA PHE A 22 5.24 -1.79 2.40
C PHE A 22 6.12 -1.73 1.13
N ALA A 23 5.48 -1.79 -0.03
CA ALA A 23 6.06 -1.43 -1.33
C ALA A 23 5.32 -0.19 -1.85
N GLU A 24 6.00 0.96 -1.84
CA GLU A 24 5.37 2.26 -2.07
C GLU A 24 5.82 2.88 -3.39
N SER A 25 4.85 3.23 -4.26
CA SER A 25 5.07 4.14 -5.38
C SER A 25 4.49 5.51 -5.04
N ALA A 26 3.19 5.70 -5.21
CA ALA A 26 2.51 6.99 -5.13
C ALA A 26 2.61 7.71 -3.78
N THR A 27 2.83 6.96 -2.68
CA THR A 27 2.95 7.49 -1.31
C THR A 27 4.38 7.85 -0.92
N VAL A 28 5.40 7.41 -1.69
CA VAL A 28 6.81 7.81 -1.54
C VAL A 28 7.35 7.65 -0.10
N GLY A 29 7.01 6.55 0.56
CA GLY A 29 7.44 6.28 1.95
C GLY A 29 6.52 6.88 3.02
N ARG A 30 5.49 7.64 2.64
CA ARG A 30 4.56 8.24 3.60
C ARG A 30 3.76 7.19 4.35
N MET A 31 3.41 6.06 3.73
CA MET A 31 2.70 4.98 4.45
C MET A 31 3.59 4.38 5.54
N ALA A 32 4.84 4.02 5.21
CA ALA A 32 5.80 3.57 6.20
C ALA A 32 6.07 4.63 7.29
N ALA A 33 6.14 5.92 6.93
CA ALA A 33 6.32 7.00 7.91
C ALA A 33 5.14 7.13 8.87
N GLU A 34 3.89 7.06 8.39
CA GLU A 34 2.71 7.13 9.25
C GLU A 34 2.65 5.96 10.24
N PHE A 35 2.95 4.73 9.81
CA PHE A 35 3.02 3.59 10.73
C PHE A 35 4.26 3.64 11.64
N GLY A 36 5.38 4.14 11.12
CA GLY A 36 6.66 4.27 11.85
C GLY A 36 6.66 5.34 12.94
N LEU A 37 5.72 6.28 12.88
CA LEU A 37 5.53 7.33 13.89
C LEU A 37 4.52 6.96 14.98
N THR A 38 3.93 5.77 14.93
CA THR A 38 3.05 5.25 16.01
C THR A 38 3.88 4.69 17.17
N ASP A 39 3.30 4.64 18.36
CA ASP A 39 3.97 4.06 19.55
C ASP A 39 4.31 2.57 19.38
N GLU A 40 3.61 1.87 18.50
CA GLU A 40 3.77 0.42 18.26
C GLU A 40 4.75 0.09 17.11
N ALA A 41 5.34 1.11 16.48
CA ALA A 41 6.17 0.96 15.27
C ALA A 41 7.22 -0.14 15.39
N GLY A 42 7.94 -0.21 16.51
CA GLY A 42 9.01 -1.21 16.73
C GLY A 42 8.53 -2.66 16.80
N LYS A 43 7.23 -2.90 17.02
CA LYS A 43 6.64 -4.25 17.05
C LYS A 43 6.06 -4.64 15.69
N ILE A 44 5.52 -3.67 14.96
CA ILE A 44 4.71 -3.94 13.76
C ILE A 44 5.46 -3.69 12.46
N LEU A 45 6.33 -2.69 12.36
CA LEU A 45 6.88 -2.27 11.08
C LEU A 45 8.15 -3.05 10.77
N LYS A 46 8.12 -3.89 9.71
CA LYS A 46 9.29 -4.60 9.22
C LYS A 46 10.19 -3.72 8.36
N GLY A 47 9.60 -2.74 7.70
CA GLY A 47 10.26 -1.84 6.77
C GLY A 47 9.43 -1.65 5.52
N GLY A 48 10.06 -1.12 4.48
CA GLY A 48 9.44 -1.01 3.18
C GLY A 48 10.44 -0.56 2.13
N ILE A 49 10.00 -0.58 0.88
CA ILE A 49 10.74 -0.05 -0.25
C ILE A 49 9.92 1.06 -0.91
N VAL A 50 10.61 2.05 -1.47
CA VAL A 50 10.00 3.02 -2.37
C VAL A 50 10.43 2.67 -3.79
N CYS A 51 9.47 2.24 -4.61
CA CYS A 51 9.66 1.80 -5.99
C CYS A 51 8.81 2.67 -6.94
N TYR A 52 9.17 3.94 -7.05
CA TYR A 52 8.42 4.91 -7.84
C TYR A 52 8.48 4.64 -9.35
N ASP A 53 9.69 4.41 -9.85
CA ASP A 53 9.95 4.09 -11.26
C ASP A 53 9.50 2.67 -11.62
N ALA A 54 9.13 2.43 -12.89
CA ALA A 54 8.70 1.11 -13.37
C ALA A 54 9.86 0.10 -13.37
N GLY A 55 11.05 0.49 -13.83
CA GLY A 55 12.23 -0.39 -13.84
C GLY A 55 12.66 -0.81 -12.43
N VAL A 56 12.44 0.05 -11.43
CA VAL A 56 12.69 -0.31 -10.02
C VAL A 56 11.71 -1.39 -9.54
N LYS A 57 10.45 -1.40 -10.02
CA LYS A 57 9.48 -2.45 -9.71
C LYS A 57 9.89 -3.77 -10.36
N GLU A 58 10.34 -3.73 -11.60
CA GLU A 58 10.86 -4.90 -12.32
C GLU A 58 12.10 -5.49 -11.61
N ASP A 59 13.07 -4.64 -11.27
CA ASP A 59 14.33 -5.08 -10.69
C ASP A 59 14.18 -5.62 -9.26
N LEU A 60 13.48 -4.90 -8.39
CA LEU A 60 13.39 -5.24 -6.96
C LEU A 60 12.20 -6.13 -6.64
N LEU A 61 11.04 -5.84 -7.24
CA LEU A 61 9.78 -6.55 -6.96
C LEU A 61 9.47 -7.64 -7.99
N LYS A 62 10.28 -7.78 -9.05
CA LYS A 62 10.08 -8.79 -10.11
C LYS A 62 8.70 -8.69 -10.78
N VAL A 63 8.17 -7.46 -10.90
CA VAL A 63 6.99 -7.19 -11.71
C VAL A 63 7.34 -7.46 -13.18
N ASP A 64 6.52 -8.26 -13.86
CA ASP A 64 6.68 -8.57 -15.29
C ASP A 64 6.43 -7.30 -16.12
N ASP A 65 7.33 -6.99 -17.05
CA ASP A 65 7.26 -5.81 -17.91
C ASP A 65 5.98 -5.81 -18.75
N LYS A 66 5.48 -7.00 -19.13
CA LYS A 66 4.22 -7.14 -19.87
C LYS A 66 3.01 -6.65 -19.09
N LEU A 67 3.00 -6.77 -17.76
CA LEU A 67 1.91 -6.23 -16.94
C LEU A 67 1.90 -4.71 -17.00
N VAL A 68 3.09 -4.10 -17.01
CA VAL A 68 3.23 -2.65 -17.12
C VAL A 68 2.81 -2.16 -18.51
N GLU A 69 3.18 -2.89 -19.57
CA GLU A 69 2.76 -2.57 -20.94
C GLU A 69 1.24 -2.71 -21.14
N GLU A 70 0.62 -3.75 -20.59
CA GLU A 70 -0.81 -4.03 -20.78
C GLU A 70 -1.71 -3.16 -19.88
N PHE A 71 -1.37 -3.02 -18.59
CA PHE A 71 -2.24 -2.40 -17.59
C PHE A 71 -1.76 -1.04 -17.08
N THR A 72 -0.56 -0.60 -17.47
CA THR A 72 0.18 0.58 -16.96
C THR A 72 0.67 0.43 -15.50
N PRO A 73 1.67 1.22 -15.04
CA PRO A 73 2.21 1.10 -13.68
C PRO A 73 1.20 1.36 -12.55
N GLU A 74 0.16 2.16 -12.82
CA GLU A 74 -0.92 2.47 -11.87
C GLU A 74 -2.13 1.58 -12.15
N SER A 75 -2.03 0.29 -11.83
CA SER A 75 -3.09 -0.70 -12.03
C SER A 75 -3.21 -1.67 -10.86
N ALA A 76 -4.31 -2.42 -10.81
CA ALA A 76 -4.49 -3.44 -9.77
C ALA A 76 -3.48 -4.58 -9.94
N GLU A 77 -3.27 -5.03 -11.18
CA GLU A 77 -2.40 -6.13 -11.58
C GLU A 77 -0.93 -5.86 -11.21
N VAL A 78 -0.44 -4.65 -11.51
CA VAL A 78 0.92 -4.23 -11.13
C VAL A 78 1.06 -4.12 -9.61
N THR A 79 -0.01 -3.69 -8.91
CA THR A 79 0.00 -3.59 -7.44
C THR A 79 0.03 -4.97 -6.78
N GLU A 80 -0.74 -5.93 -7.29
CA GLU A 80 -0.72 -7.32 -6.84
C GLU A 80 0.66 -7.96 -7.07
N ALA A 81 1.23 -7.80 -8.27
CA ALA A 81 2.56 -8.30 -8.58
C ALA A 81 3.62 -7.68 -7.65
N ALA A 82 3.52 -6.38 -7.38
CA ALA A 82 4.39 -5.68 -6.44
C ALA A 82 4.30 -6.22 -5.01
N ALA A 83 3.09 -6.52 -4.52
CA ALA A 83 2.90 -7.10 -3.17
C ALA A 83 3.50 -8.51 -3.08
N ASN A 84 3.31 -9.34 -4.10
CA ASN A 84 3.92 -10.67 -4.20
C ASN A 84 5.46 -10.59 -4.28
N GLY A 85 5.97 -9.63 -5.04
CA GLY A 85 7.39 -9.30 -5.10
C GLY A 85 7.97 -8.99 -3.73
N LEU A 86 7.32 -8.09 -2.98
CA LEU A 86 7.73 -7.71 -1.63
C LEU A 86 7.73 -8.93 -0.68
N ARG A 87 6.70 -9.78 -0.77
CA ARG A 87 6.59 -11.01 0.02
C ARG A 87 7.76 -11.96 -0.19
N SER A 88 8.33 -12.00 -1.39
CA SER A 88 9.42 -12.91 -1.73
C SER A 88 10.75 -12.61 -1.03
N PHE A 89 11.02 -11.36 -0.62
CA PHE A 89 12.31 -10.98 -0.03
C PHE A 89 12.24 -10.21 1.29
N MET A 90 11.06 -9.72 1.71
CA MET A 90 10.90 -9.04 3.00
C MET A 90 9.98 -9.86 3.91
N PRO A 91 10.51 -10.69 4.83
CA PRO A 91 9.69 -11.49 5.73
C PRO A 91 8.83 -10.60 6.65
N ALA A 92 7.52 -10.69 6.45
CA ALA A 92 6.49 -10.07 7.27
C ALA A 92 5.24 -10.97 7.29
N LYS A 93 4.30 -10.72 8.20
CA LYS A 93 3.00 -11.40 8.21
C LYS A 93 1.99 -10.76 7.25
N ILE A 94 2.19 -9.48 6.93
CA ILE A 94 1.36 -8.71 6.01
C ILE A 94 2.26 -7.94 5.03
N HIS A 95 1.97 -8.04 3.74
CA HIS A 95 2.67 -7.37 2.66
C HIS A 95 1.70 -6.49 1.90
N VAL A 96 2.06 -5.22 1.73
CA VAL A 96 1.17 -4.24 1.10
C VAL A 96 1.90 -3.51 0.01
N ALA A 97 1.32 -3.48 -1.18
CA ALA A 97 1.78 -2.60 -2.25
C ALA A 97 0.78 -1.48 -2.50
N ILE A 98 1.29 -0.32 -2.87
CA ILE A 98 0.49 0.86 -3.18
C ILE A 98 1.04 1.63 -4.37
N THR A 99 0.17 1.92 -5.33
CA THR A 99 0.43 2.78 -6.49
C THR A 99 -0.77 3.68 -6.76
N GLY A 100 -0.65 4.61 -7.70
CA GLY A 100 -1.75 5.51 -8.05
C GLY A 100 -1.31 6.84 -8.63
N LEU A 101 -2.30 7.64 -9.02
CA LEU A 101 -2.13 8.92 -9.68
C LEU A 101 -2.35 10.05 -8.69
N THR A 102 -1.28 10.63 -8.15
CA THR A 102 -1.36 11.84 -7.30
C THR A 102 -1.23 13.13 -8.12
N CYS A 103 -0.91 13.04 -9.40
CA CYS A 103 -0.89 14.14 -10.37
C CYS A 103 -1.12 13.60 -11.80
N PRO A 104 -1.37 14.48 -12.79
CA PRO A 104 -1.52 14.07 -14.18
C PRO A 104 -0.32 13.27 -14.67
N GLY A 105 -0.56 12.25 -15.50
CA GLY A 105 0.46 11.30 -15.93
C GLY A 105 0.06 10.47 -17.14
N GLY A 106 1.00 9.66 -17.66
CA GLY A 106 0.81 8.93 -18.92
C GLY A 106 -0.24 7.81 -18.89
N SER A 107 -0.58 7.32 -17.70
CA SER A 107 -1.62 6.30 -17.50
C SER A 107 -2.98 6.89 -17.12
N GLU A 108 -3.10 8.22 -17.01
CA GLU A 108 -4.37 8.88 -16.72
C GLU A 108 -5.38 8.66 -17.86
N SER A 109 -6.61 8.34 -17.49
CA SER A 109 -7.72 8.19 -18.43
C SER A 109 -9.02 8.68 -17.79
N PRO A 110 -10.12 8.86 -18.56
CA PRO A 110 -11.43 9.19 -17.98
C PRO A 110 -11.91 8.20 -16.91
N GLU A 111 -11.52 6.93 -17.03
CA GLU A 111 -11.87 5.88 -16.06
C GLU A 111 -10.89 5.82 -14.89
N LYS A 112 -9.66 6.31 -15.07
CA LYS A 112 -8.59 6.35 -14.08
C LYS A 112 -8.04 7.78 -13.96
N PRO A 113 -8.82 8.71 -13.39
CA PRO A 113 -8.41 10.11 -13.25
C PRO A 113 -7.34 10.27 -12.15
N VAL A 114 -6.74 11.47 -12.07
CA VAL A 114 -5.96 11.87 -10.89
C VAL A 114 -6.78 11.67 -9.62
N GLY A 115 -6.16 11.05 -8.62
CA GLY A 115 -6.76 10.63 -7.37
C GLY A 115 -7.03 9.13 -7.28
N THR A 116 -6.98 8.39 -8.40
CA THR A 116 -7.10 6.93 -8.36
C THR A 116 -5.87 6.30 -7.73
N MET A 117 -6.09 5.52 -6.66
CA MET A 117 -5.09 4.79 -5.91
C MET A 117 -5.45 3.30 -5.90
N PHE A 118 -4.43 2.45 -5.95
CA PHE A 118 -4.55 1.01 -5.87
C PHE A 118 -3.74 0.51 -4.68
N ILE A 119 -4.36 -0.36 -3.89
CA ILE A 119 -3.72 -1.08 -2.79
C ILE A 119 -3.94 -2.57 -3.01
N HIS A 120 -2.89 -3.36 -2.78
CA HIS A 120 -3.01 -4.81 -2.66
C HIS A 120 -2.36 -5.26 -1.36
N CYS A 121 -3.06 -6.08 -0.59
CA CYS A 121 -2.64 -6.52 0.73
C CYS A 121 -2.73 -8.05 0.81
N ILE A 122 -1.61 -8.69 1.15
CA ILE A 122 -1.46 -10.14 1.22
C ILE A 122 -1.01 -10.52 2.63
N SER A 123 -1.61 -11.56 3.18
CA SER A 123 -1.17 -12.27 4.38
C SER A 123 -1.36 -13.77 4.18
N ASP A 124 -1.03 -14.57 5.18
CA ASP A 124 -1.29 -16.01 5.15
C ASP A 124 -2.79 -16.36 5.37
N ASP A 125 -3.54 -15.48 6.05
CA ASP A 125 -4.93 -15.75 6.45
C ASP A 125 -5.98 -15.04 5.57
N PHE A 126 -5.58 -13.93 4.93
CA PHE A 126 -6.46 -13.12 4.10
C PHE A 126 -5.69 -12.39 3.00
N GLU A 127 -6.43 -12.00 1.97
CA GLU A 127 -5.96 -11.18 0.87
C GLU A 127 -7.07 -10.22 0.44
N PHE A 128 -6.70 -9.00 0.05
CA PHE A 128 -7.65 -8.06 -0.55
C PHE A 128 -6.95 -7.00 -1.41
N SER A 129 -7.70 -6.49 -2.38
CA SER A 129 -7.35 -5.34 -3.21
C SER A 129 -8.34 -4.20 -2.99
N ASP A 130 -7.88 -2.96 -3.10
CA ASP A 130 -8.73 -1.76 -3.12
C ASP A 130 -8.37 -0.85 -4.30
N ARG A 131 -9.39 -0.34 -4.97
CA ARG A 131 -9.29 0.74 -5.95
C ARG A 131 -10.20 1.87 -5.50
N SER A 132 -9.60 2.96 -5.07
CA SER A 132 -10.32 4.14 -4.59
C SER A 132 -9.91 5.38 -5.36
N THR A 133 -10.82 6.33 -5.54
CA THR A 133 -10.50 7.64 -6.13
C THR A 133 -10.75 8.73 -5.09
N PHE A 134 -9.69 9.46 -4.75
CA PHE A 134 -9.73 10.53 -3.75
C PHE A 134 -9.61 11.90 -4.40
N THR A 135 -10.35 12.87 -3.87
CA THR A 135 -10.27 14.27 -4.29
C THR A 135 -9.45 15.10 -3.31
N GLY A 136 -8.71 16.08 -3.84
CA GLY A 136 -7.89 17.01 -3.07
C GLY A 136 -6.51 17.25 -3.68
N GLY A 137 -5.64 17.94 -2.94
CA GLY A 137 -4.22 18.04 -3.30
C GLY A 137 -3.47 16.71 -3.08
N LYS A 138 -2.24 16.61 -3.61
CA LYS A 138 -1.45 15.37 -3.60
C LYS A 138 -1.31 14.76 -2.19
N GLU A 139 -0.97 15.58 -1.19
CA GLU A 139 -0.84 15.13 0.19
C GLU A 139 -2.18 14.66 0.77
N VAL A 140 -3.29 15.32 0.42
CA VAL A 140 -4.64 14.91 0.86
C VAL A 140 -5.02 13.56 0.26
N ILE A 141 -4.73 13.32 -1.02
CA ILE A 141 -4.95 12.04 -1.70
C ILE A 141 -4.16 10.92 -1.00
N ILE A 142 -2.87 11.16 -0.73
CA ILE A 142 -1.99 10.21 -0.06
C ILE A 142 -2.53 9.87 1.35
N MET A 143 -2.85 10.89 2.14
CA MET A 143 -3.34 10.69 3.51
C MET A 143 -4.67 9.95 3.54
N LYS A 144 -5.63 10.30 2.67
CA LYS A 144 -6.91 9.58 2.55
C LYS A 144 -6.72 8.13 2.16
N CYS A 145 -5.76 7.84 1.28
CA CYS A 145 -5.44 6.47 0.88
C CYS A 145 -4.86 5.66 2.05
N ILE A 146 -3.95 6.25 2.85
CA ILE A 146 -3.38 5.60 4.05
C ILE A 146 -4.47 5.35 5.10
N GLU A 147 -5.36 6.31 5.34
CA GLU A 147 -6.48 6.16 6.27
C GLU A 147 -7.47 5.09 5.81
N ASN A 148 -7.77 5.04 4.51
CA ASN A 148 -8.63 4.02 3.91
C ASN A 148 -8.00 2.62 4.08
N PHE A 149 -6.71 2.48 3.80
CA PHE A 149 -5.99 1.23 4.03
C PHE A 149 -6.09 0.77 5.49
N ALA A 150 -5.85 1.67 6.45
CA ALA A 150 -5.94 1.34 7.87
C ALA A 150 -7.36 0.89 8.26
N HIS A 151 -8.41 1.53 7.74
CA HIS A 151 -9.79 1.08 7.91
C HIS A 151 -10.04 -0.33 7.36
N LEU A 152 -9.62 -0.59 6.13
CA LEU A 152 -9.79 -1.89 5.49
C LEU A 152 -9.06 -2.99 6.25
N LEU A 153 -7.82 -2.73 6.66
CA LEU A 153 -7.03 -3.69 7.40
C LEU A 153 -7.65 -4.00 8.77
N ILE A 154 -8.12 -3.00 9.50
CA ILE A 154 -8.85 -3.20 10.77
C ILE A 154 -10.05 -4.13 10.54
N GLN A 155 -10.84 -3.92 9.48
CA GLN A 155 -12.00 -4.77 9.19
C GLN A 155 -11.60 -6.22 8.91
N LYS A 156 -10.43 -6.45 8.31
CA LYS A 156 -9.94 -7.80 7.97
C LYS A 156 -9.38 -8.55 9.16
N ILE A 157 -8.69 -7.86 10.07
CA ILE A 157 -8.04 -8.49 11.23
C ILE A 157 -8.85 -8.40 12.52
N SER A 158 -9.97 -7.66 12.53
CA SER A 158 -10.84 -7.64 13.70
C SER A 158 -11.44 -9.05 13.93
N PRO A 159 -11.51 -9.53 15.18
CA PRO A 159 -12.18 -10.79 15.47
C PRO A 159 -13.60 -10.79 14.93
N ALA A 160 -14.02 -11.89 14.30
CA ALA A 160 -15.43 -12.09 14.00
C ALA A 160 -16.23 -12.00 15.32
N LYS A 161 -17.29 -11.20 15.31
CA LYS A 161 -18.22 -11.09 16.45
C LYS A 161 -18.91 -12.41 16.73
#